data_AF-A0A1S2F1M5-F1
#
_entry.id   AF-A0A1S2F1M5-F1
#
_cell.length_a   1.000
_cell.length_b   1.000
_cell.length_c   1.000
_cell.angle_alpha   90.00
_cell.angle_beta   90.00
_cell.angle_gamma   90.00
#
_symmetry.space_group_name_H-M   'P 1'
#
loop_
_entity.id
_entity.type
_entity.pdbx_description
1 polymer ?
#
loop_
_entity_poly.entity_id
_entity_poly.type
_entity_poly.pdbx_seq_one_letter_code
_entity_poly.pdbx_strand_id
1 'polypeptide(L)'
;MKHWIGRHVVIQRLDGAKSTVEGVLKGWDPVQEKVILGPGELVIPFRSIHRIMPRNAYPALNSIGYVVNHTIQFDNAVYFGSSVMIWRGNRLVSSQAILTSHDEDTVTLSNGMILRKDEHYFVVRSLRGNA
;
A
#
# COMPACT_ATOMS: atom_id res chain seq x y z
N MET A 1 -24.12 -1.27 0.36
CA MET A 1 -22.94 -1.28 1.26
C MET A 1 -22.49 -2.68 1.74
N LYS A 2 -23.25 -3.76 1.50
CA LYS A 2 -22.82 -5.15 1.82
C LYS A 2 -21.46 -5.56 1.22
N HIS A 3 -21.02 -4.97 0.10
CA HIS A 3 -19.73 -5.28 -0.55
C HIS A 3 -18.49 -4.89 0.29
N TRP A 4 -18.68 -4.19 1.40
CA TRP A 4 -17.61 -3.84 2.33
C TRP A 4 -17.38 -4.91 3.41
N ILE A 5 -18.27 -5.90 3.53
CA ILE A 5 -18.11 -6.98 4.49
C ILE A 5 -16.79 -7.72 4.19
N GLY A 6 -16.00 -7.98 5.24
CA GLY A 6 -14.65 -8.53 5.16
C GLY A 6 -13.55 -7.49 4.97
N ARG A 7 -13.87 -6.23 4.66
CA ARG A 7 -12.86 -5.17 4.49
C ARG A 7 -12.55 -4.49 5.82
N HIS A 8 -11.31 -4.05 5.97
CA HIS A 8 -10.92 -3.16 7.05
C HIS A 8 -11.42 -1.74 6.76
N VAL A 9 -12.14 -1.16 7.71
CA VAL A 9 -12.79 0.15 7.56
C VAL A 9 -12.46 1.06 8.73
N VAL A 10 -12.61 2.35 8.50
CA VAL A 10 -12.65 3.39 9.53
C VAL A 10 -14.04 3.99 9.53
N ILE A 11 -14.68 4.05 10.70
CA ILE A 11 -16.02 4.61 10.90
C ILE A 11 -15.87 5.86 11.77
N GLN A 12 -16.24 7.01 11.22
CA GLN A 12 -16.31 8.26 11.95
C GLN A 12 -17.71 8.41 12.56
N ARG A 13 -17.78 8.64 13.87
CA ARG A 13 -19.04 8.81 14.59
C ARG A 13 -19.46 10.27 14.73
N LEU A 14 -20.77 10.49 14.89
CA LEU A 14 -21.39 11.80 15.07
C LEU A 14 -21.30 12.33 16.51
N ASP A 15 -20.83 11.53 17.46
CA ASP A 15 -20.85 11.81 18.90
C ASP A 15 -19.76 12.77 19.36
N GLY A 16 -19.81 14.04 18.92
CA GLY A 16 -19.19 15.21 19.56
C GLY A 16 -17.65 15.30 19.65
N ALA A 17 -16.95 14.16 19.70
CA ALA A 17 -15.50 14.05 19.86
C ALA A 17 -14.82 13.44 18.63
N LYS A 18 -15.51 13.37 17.47
CA LYS A 18 -15.01 12.72 16.24
C LYS A 18 -14.34 11.36 16.55
N SER A 19 -14.97 10.55 17.38
CA SER A 19 -14.41 9.24 17.73
C SER A 19 -14.38 8.37 16.46
N THR A 20 -13.18 8.15 15.93
CA THR A 20 -12.97 7.21 14.82
C THR A 20 -12.75 5.83 15.40
N VAL A 21 -13.50 4.86 14.91
CA VAL A 21 -13.32 3.46 15.26
C VAL A 21 -12.96 2.66 14.02
N GLU A 22 -11.97 1.79 14.14
CA GLU A 22 -11.50 0.95 13.05
C GLU A 22 -11.72 -0.52 13.34
N GLY A 23 -11.86 -1.31 12.29
CA GLY A 23 -12.00 -2.76 12.38
C GLY A 23 -12.42 -3.39 11.07
N VAL A 24 -12.59 -4.70 11.07
CA VAL A 24 -13.10 -5.44 9.91
C VAL A 24 -14.62 -5.39 9.95
N LEU A 25 -15.25 -4.94 8.87
CA LEU A 25 -16.71 -4.96 8.76
C LEU A 25 -17.20 -6.42 8.66
N LYS A 26 -17.78 -6.96 9.73
CA LYS A 26 -18.26 -8.34 9.81
C LYS A 26 -19.73 -8.47 9.43
N GLY A 27 -20.53 -7.47 9.76
CA GLY A 27 -21.98 -7.50 9.57
C GLY A 27 -22.54 -6.18 9.07
N TRP A 28 -23.54 -6.28 8.20
CA TRP A 28 -24.36 -5.17 7.73
C TRP A 28 -25.83 -5.57 7.85
N ASP A 29 -26.54 -4.97 8.80
CA ASP A 29 -27.95 -5.27 9.05
C ASP A 29 -28.80 -4.04 8.68
N PRO A 30 -29.49 -4.07 7.53
CA PRO A 30 -30.35 -2.96 7.12
C PRO A 30 -31.70 -2.95 7.85
N VAL A 31 -32.10 -4.05 8.51
CA VAL A 31 -33.38 -4.14 9.23
C VAL A 31 -33.24 -3.52 10.61
N GLN A 32 -32.16 -3.81 11.32
CA GLN A 32 -31.85 -3.22 12.62
C GLN A 32 -30.99 -1.96 12.51
N GLU A 33 -30.75 -1.48 11.29
CA GLU A 33 -29.98 -0.27 10.96
C GLU A 33 -28.63 -0.18 11.69
N LYS A 34 -27.81 -1.22 11.57
CA LYS A 34 -26.52 -1.33 12.29
C LYS A 34 -25.43 -2.02 11.48
N VAL A 35 -24.18 -1.71 11.82
CA VAL A 35 -22.99 -2.45 11.38
C VAL A 35 -22.31 -3.13 12.56
N ILE A 36 -21.53 -4.18 12.26
CA ILE A 36 -20.74 -4.93 13.25
C ILE A 36 -19.28 -4.90 12.81
N LEU A 37 -18.38 -4.41 13.68
CA LEU A 37 -16.93 -4.44 13.48
C LEU A 37 -16.27 -5.54 14.32
N GLY A 38 -15.47 -6.39 13.69
CA GLY A 38 -14.58 -7.35 14.38
C GLY A 38 -13.19 -6.77 14.62
N PRO A 39 -12.39 -7.35 15.54
CA PRO A 39 -12.62 -8.62 16.24
C PRO A 39 -13.48 -8.53 17.53
N GLY A 40 -13.77 -7.34 18.06
CA GLY A 40 -14.54 -7.18 19.31
C GLY A 40 -16.08 -7.16 19.16
N GLU A 41 -16.60 -7.54 18.00
CA GLU A 41 -18.04 -7.49 17.63
C GLU A 41 -18.74 -6.17 18.00
N LEU A 42 -18.04 -5.06 17.78
CA LEU A 42 -18.55 -3.74 18.11
C LEU A 42 -19.72 -3.37 17.19
N VAL A 43 -20.89 -3.23 17.80
CA VAL A 43 -22.13 -2.84 17.11
C VAL A 43 -22.23 -1.32 17.03
N ILE A 44 -22.43 -0.79 15.81
CA ILE A 44 -22.55 0.65 15.57
C ILE A 44 -23.85 0.93 14.81
N PRO A 45 -24.81 1.65 15.40
CA PRO A 45 -26.04 2.06 14.71
C PRO A 45 -25.77 3.02 13.53
N PHE A 46 -26.51 2.92 12.44
CA PHE A 46 -26.34 3.83 11.28
C PHE A 46 -26.50 5.30 11.66
N ARG A 47 -27.43 5.62 12.55
CA ARG A 47 -27.68 6.99 13.03
C ARG A 47 -26.49 7.63 13.75
N SER A 48 -25.52 6.85 14.22
CA SER A 48 -24.31 7.39 14.85
C SER A 48 -23.14 7.47 13.88
N ILE A 49 -23.28 6.98 12.65
CA ILE A 49 -22.24 6.98 11.62
C ILE A 49 -22.32 8.29 10.83
N HIS A 50 -21.25 9.07 10.89
CA HIS A 50 -21.06 10.20 9.98
C HIS A 50 -20.55 9.75 8.62
N ARG A 51 -19.52 8.89 8.62
CA ARG A 51 -18.87 8.41 7.40
C ARG A 51 -18.21 7.05 7.62
N ILE A 52 -18.25 6.20 6.60
CA ILE A 52 -17.47 4.96 6.52
C ILE A 52 -16.44 5.12 5.39
N MET A 53 -15.18 4.83 5.68
CA MET A 53 -14.08 4.90 4.73
C MET A 53 -13.32 3.58 4.72
N PRO A 54 -12.80 3.14 3.56
CA PRO A 54 -11.94 1.97 3.56
C PRO A 54 -10.68 2.37 4.31
N ARG A 55 -10.19 1.52 5.23
CA ARG A 55 -8.83 1.68 5.71
C ARG A 55 -7.96 1.25 4.55
N ASN A 56 -7.62 2.19 3.67
CA ASN A 56 -6.67 1.98 2.60
C ASN A 56 -5.30 1.76 3.25
N ALA A 57 -5.12 0.55 3.77
CA ALA A 57 -3.84 0.00 4.15
C ALA A 57 -3.09 -0.37 2.88
N TYR A 58 -2.84 0.61 2.01
CA TYR A 58 -1.65 0.49 1.18
C TYR A 58 -0.52 0.69 2.18
N PRO A 59 0.31 -0.33 2.42
CA PRO A 59 1.44 -0.15 3.32
C PRO A 59 2.25 1.05 2.83
N ALA A 60 2.41 2.04 3.69
CA ALA A 60 3.19 3.22 3.36
C ALA A 60 4.63 2.78 3.06
N LEU A 61 5.29 3.38 2.06
CA LEU A 61 6.70 3.10 1.85
C LEU A 61 7.51 3.59 3.06
N ASN A 62 8.51 2.82 3.48
CA ASN A 62 9.49 3.31 4.43
C ASN A 62 10.19 4.56 3.88
N SER A 63 10.51 5.51 4.75
CA SER A 63 11.29 6.71 4.39
C SER A 63 12.72 6.36 3.97
N ILE A 64 13.23 5.22 4.44
CA ILE A 64 14.55 4.67 4.09
C ILE A 64 14.41 3.85 2.81
N GLY A 65 15.22 4.19 1.81
CA GLY A 65 15.40 3.39 0.60
C GLY A 65 16.72 2.63 0.66
N TYR A 66 16.76 1.48 -0.01
CA TYR A 66 17.96 0.65 -0.17
C TYR A 66 18.38 0.65 -1.62
N VAL A 67 19.66 0.94 -1.87
CA VAL A 67 20.24 0.87 -3.21
C VAL A 67 20.43 -0.60 -3.57
N VAL A 68 19.91 -0.99 -4.74
CA VAL A 68 20.02 -2.32 -5.32
C VAL A 68 21.35 -2.37 -6.09
N ASN A 69 22.28 -3.18 -5.62
CA ASN A 69 23.63 -3.31 -6.19
C ASN A 69 24.00 -4.75 -6.54
N HIS A 70 23.37 -5.74 -5.90
CA HIS A 70 23.68 -7.15 -6.11
C HIS A 70 22.65 -7.82 -7.00
N THR A 71 23.09 -8.79 -7.81
CA THR A 71 22.25 -9.57 -8.74
C THR A 71 20.99 -10.09 -8.06
N ILE A 72 21.11 -10.74 -6.89
CA ILE A 72 19.97 -11.28 -6.14
C ILE A 72 18.92 -10.22 -5.73
N GLN A 73 19.34 -8.97 -5.53
CA GLN A 73 18.42 -7.90 -5.19
C GLN A 73 17.62 -7.44 -6.42
N PHE A 74 18.26 -7.44 -7.60
CA PHE A 74 17.56 -7.22 -8.86
C PHE A 74 16.63 -8.38 -9.20
N ASP A 75 17.05 -9.64 -8.98
CA ASP A 75 16.21 -10.82 -9.16
C ASP A 75 14.93 -10.69 -8.32
N ASN A 76 15.08 -10.35 -7.03
CA ASN A 76 13.94 -10.12 -6.14
C ASN A 76 13.06 -8.95 -6.60
N ALA A 77 13.67 -7.86 -7.06
CA ALA A 77 12.91 -6.70 -7.53
C ALA A 77 12.04 -7.05 -8.76
N VAL A 78 12.56 -7.85 -9.68
CA VAL A 78 11.82 -8.38 -10.84
C VAL A 78 10.75 -9.38 -10.37
N TYR A 79 11.13 -10.39 -9.59
CA TYR A 79 10.25 -11.48 -9.16
C TYR A 79 9.01 -10.96 -8.41
N PHE A 80 9.19 -10.02 -7.48
CA PHE A 80 8.10 -9.45 -6.71
C PHE A 80 7.41 -8.25 -7.37
N GLY A 81 7.85 -7.81 -8.54
CA GLY A 81 7.34 -6.59 -9.18
C GLY A 81 7.47 -5.36 -8.28
N SER A 82 8.62 -5.23 -7.62
CA SER A 82 8.85 -4.17 -6.64
C SER A 82 8.81 -2.79 -7.30
N SER A 83 8.26 -1.80 -6.60
CA SER A 83 8.32 -0.39 -7.02
C SER A 83 9.73 0.16 -6.79
N VAL A 84 10.42 0.52 -7.86
CA VAL A 84 11.81 1.01 -7.83
C VAL A 84 11.89 2.47 -8.26
N MET A 85 12.58 3.26 -7.46
CA MET A 85 12.95 4.63 -7.79
C MET A 85 14.32 4.63 -8.47
N ILE A 86 14.46 5.37 -9.56
CA ILE A 86 15.65 5.34 -10.41
C ILE A 86 16.26 6.73 -10.52
N TRP A 87 17.56 6.82 -10.26
CA TRP A 87 18.34 8.06 -10.32
C TRP A 87 19.51 7.92 -11.30
N ARG A 88 19.93 9.03 -11.89
CA ARG A 88 21.19 9.17 -12.64
C ARG A 88 21.97 10.32 -12.05
N GLY A 89 23.01 10.04 -11.27
CA GLY A 89 23.61 11.04 -10.38
C GLY A 89 22.54 11.67 -9.47
N ASN A 90 22.44 13.00 -9.46
CA ASN A 90 21.46 13.75 -8.65
C ASN A 90 20.11 13.97 -9.34
N ARG A 91 19.88 13.38 -10.51
CA ARG A 91 18.63 13.54 -11.27
C ARG A 91 17.72 12.34 -11.06
N LEU A 92 16.49 12.59 -10.63
CA LEU A 92 15.44 11.58 -10.59
C LEU A 92 15.00 11.26 -12.02
N VAL A 93 15.17 10.00 -12.43
CA VAL A 93 14.75 9.50 -13.74
C VAL A 93 13.34 8.94 -13.68
N SER A 94 13.03 8.17 -12.64
CA SER A 94 11.68 7.69 -12.36
C SER A 94 11.43 7.59 -10.87
N SER A 95 10.30 8.12 -10.40
CA SER A 95 9.86 7.98 -9.01
C SER A 95 9.33 6.59 -8.68
N GLN A 96 8.82 5.88 -9.70
CA GLN A 96 8.17 4.58 -9.56
C GLN A 96 8.23 3.83 -10.89
N ALA A 97 9.14 2.87 -10.99
CA ALA A 97 9.30 1.96 -12.11
C ALA A 97 9.17 0.51 -11.65
N ILE A 98 8.76 -0.37 -12.56
CA ILE A 98 8.75 -1.82 -12.36
C ILE A 98 9.81 -2.42 -13.27
N LEU A 99 10.67 -3.27 -12.71
CA LEU A 99 11.68 -4.01 -13.48
C LEU A 99 11.04 -5.28 -14.01
N THR A 100 11.27 -5.59 -15.28
CA THR A 100 10.76 -6.81 -15.93
C THR A 100 11.85 -7.84 -16.16
N SER A 101 13.09 -7.41 -16.35
CA SER A 101 14.27 -8.27 -16.45
C SER A 101 15.54 -7.48 -16.16
N HIS A 102 16.64 -8.19 -15.93
CA HIS A 102 17.97 -7.61 -15.89
C HIS A 102 19.00 -8.66 -16.32
N ASP A 103 20.18 -8.20 -16.70
CA ASP A 103 21.38 -9.02 -16.88
C ASP A 103 22.50 -8.48 -15.99
N GLU A 104 23.76 -8.72 -16.35
CA GLU A 104 24.92 -8.24 -15.60
C GLU A 104 25.02 -6.70 -15.63
N ASP A 105 24.74 -6.08 -16.78
CA ASP A 105 25.03 -4.68 -17.05
C ASP A 105 23.78 -3.78 -17.06
N THR A 106 22.63 -4.35 -17.36
CA THR A 106 21.42 -3.60 -17.70
C THR A 106 20.18 -4.10 -16.96
N VAL A 107 19.18 -3.23 -16.91
CA VAL A 107 17.85 -3.48 -16.37
C VAL A 107 16.82 -3.04 -17.41
N THR A 108 15.83 -3.88 -17.68
CA THR A 108 14.67 -3.53 -18.51
C THR A 108 13.48 -3.18 -17.62
N LEU A 109 12.83 -2.07 -17.93
CA LEU A 109 11.63 -1.59 -17.24
C LEU A 109 10.36 -2.05 -17.96
N SER A 110 9.22 -2.03 -17.25
CA SER A 110 7.91 -2.41 -17.80
C SER A 110 7.42 -1.56 -18.97
N ASN A 111 7.97 -0.34 -19.14
CA ASN A 111 7.71 0.53 -20.29
C ASN A 111 8.65 0.26 -21.48
N GLY A 112 9.49 -0.78 -21.41
CA GLY A 112 10.44 -1.16 -22.46
C GLY A 112 11.77 -0.38 -22.44
N MET A 113 11.95 0.58 -21.53
CA MET A 113 13.24 1.27 -21.41
C MET A 113 14.31 0.34 -20.83
N ILE A 114 15.52 0.41 -21.38
CA ILE A 114 16.70 -0.31 -20.91
C ILE A 114 17.67 0.69 -20.31
N LEU A 115 18.12 0.43 -19.09
CA LEU A 115 19.02 1.30 -18.33
C LEU A 115 20.26 0.54 -17.90
N ARG A 116 21.44 1.17 -17.99
CA ARG A 116 22.69 0.60 -17.50
C ARG A 116 22.83 0.77 -15.99
N LYS A 117 23.35 -0.25 -15.33
CA LYS A 117 23.56 -0.31 -13.86
C LYS A 117 24.73 0.55 -13.37
N ASP A 118 25.73 0.78 -14.20
CA ASP A 118 26.86 1.65 -13.91
C ASP A 118 26.50 3.15 -13.95
N GLU A 119 25.47 3.52 -14.72
CA GLU A 119 25.03 4.89 -14.86
C GLU A 119 23.88 5.28 -13.91
N HIS A 120 23.16 4.30 -13.36
CA HIS A 120 21.92 4.53 -12.61
C HIS A 120 21.94 3.90 -11.22
N TYR A 121 21.34 4.61 -10.26
CA TYR A 121 21.03 4.05 -8.95
C TYR A 121 19.58 3.58 -8.91
N PHE A 122 19.40 2.33 -8.52
CA PHE A 122 18.09 1.70 -8.36
C PHE A 122 17.79 1.60 -6.87
N VAL A 123 16.68 2.19 -6.42
CA VAL A 123 16.34 2.28 -5.00
C VAL A 123 14.98 1.63 -4.75
N VAL A 124 14.98 0.57 -3.95
CA VAL A 124 13.76 -0.06 -3.45
C VAL A 124 13.41 0.50 -2.07
N ARG A 125 12.12 0.59 -1.78
CA ARG A 125 11.63 0.90 -0.43
C ARG A 125 10.80 -0.26 0.06
N SER A 126 11.10 -0.72 1.28
CA SER A 126 10.26 -1.71 1.93
C SER A 126 8.91 -1.09 2.29
N LEU A 127 7.88 -1.93 2.24
CA LEU A 127 6.57 -1.62 2.75
C LEU A 127 6.64 -1.50 4.28
N ARG A 128 6.06 -0.44 4.87
CA ARG A 128 5.82 -0.38 6.31
C ARG A 128 4.77 -1.42 6.65
N GLY A 129 5.11 -2.31 7.58
CA GLY A 129 4.07 -3.08 8.27
C GLY A 129 3.08 -2.11 8.91
N ASN A 130 1.80 -2.41 8.80
CA ASN A 130 0.81 -1.71 9.62
C ASN A 130 1.04 -2.17 11.06
N ALA A 131 1.55 -1.26 11.90
CA ALA A 131 1.59 -1.45 13.34
C ALA A 131 0.17 -1.55 13.92
#